data_AF-A0A955I7Q4-F1
#
_entry.id   AF-A0A955I7Q4-F1
#
_cell.length_a   1.000
_cell.length_b   1.000
_cell.length_c   1.000
_cell.angle_alpha   90.00
_cell.angle_beta   90.00
_cell.angle_gamma   90.00
#
_symmetry.space_group_name_H-M   'P 1'
#
loop_
_entity.id
_entity.type
_entity.pdbx_description
1 polymer ?
#
loop_
_entity_poly.entity_id
_entity_poly.type
_entity_poly.pdbx_seq_one_letter_code
_entity_poly.pdbx_strand_id
1 'polypeptide(L)'
;SSETIYLNIGDESFTLTNAEIIVDLTTGQILVLSGKVTTPSAETATTGQVIDLSGSNTVSSLNRELLTSEPTIAYLLVALSEHQDLPTSLADTTAPELISLSPENGITSTDDKAFISGKTEAGATVLINSSPATVDENGDFGLEVPLQMGENNLEILVTDPAGNTYHTQLTITRQAPVATSSCSRPAIADQIISAINSYRAASGLGQLVPTASLNNAAQGHSCWMQSARTLNHIGSGGSTFNGRCAAAGGACDAENIAWAVGFSAQGIVDLWKASAGHNQNMLGSHTQIGVGYAGGYATAVFY
;
A
#
# COMPACT_ATOMS: atom_id res chain seq x y z
N SER A 1 -44.85 -13.45 9.92
CA SER A 1 -45.66 -14.50 9.29
C SER A 1 -44.84 -15.04 8.13
N SER A 2 -44.70 -16.36 7.98
CA SER A 2 -44.07 -16.94 6.78
C SER A 2 -45.03 -16.73 5.60
N GLU A 3 -44.60 -15.98 4.59
CA GLU A 3 -45.40 -15.74 3.40
C GLU A 3 -45.16 -16.90 2.43
N THR A 4 -46.21 -17.65 2.13
CA THR A 4 -46.16 -18.79 1.21
C THR A 4 -46.76 -18.39 -0.13
N ILE A 5 -45.99 -18.50 -1.20
CA ILE A 5 -46.36 -18.05 -2.54
C ILE A 5 -46.31 -19.25 -3.50
N TYR A 6 -47.23 -19.30 -4.47
CA TYR A 6 -47.28 -20.35 -5.47
C TYR A 6 -46.78 -19.84 -6.82
N LEU A 7 -45.83 -20.56 -7.43
CA LEU A 7 -45.29 -20.28 -8.76
C LEU A 7 -45.80 -21.33 -9.74
N ASN A 8 -46.41 -20.91 -10.84
CA ASN A 8 -46.93 -21.81 -11.87
C ASN A 8 -46.10 -21.67 -13.16
N ILE A 9 -45.62 -22.79 -13.68
CA ILE A 9 -44.90 -22.87 -14.95
C ILE A 9 -45.50 -24.03 -15.75
N GLY A 10 -46.12 -23.71 -16.89
CA GLY A 10 -46.93 -24.71 -17.61
C GLY A 10 -48.13 -25.18 -16.77
N ASP A 11 -48.32 -26.50 -16.68
CA ASP A 11 -49.41 -27.14 -15.92
C ASP A 11 -49.03 -27.50 -14.46
N GLU A 12 -47.89 -27.00 -13.99
CA GLU A 12 -47.28 -27.42 -12.72
C GLU A 12 -47.13 -26.26 -11.72
N SER A 13 -47.34 -26.56 -10.43
CA SER A 13 -47.38 -25.59 -9.33
C SER A 13 -46.35 -25.87 -8.23
N PHE A 14 -45.49 -24.88 -7.95
CA PHE A 14 -44.43 -24.92 -6.96
C PHE A 14 -44.79 -24.04 -5.75
N THR A 15 -44.38 -24.43 -4.54
CA THR A 15 -44.67 -23.71 -3.29
C THR A 15 -43.42 -23.10 -2.68
N LEU A 16 -43.33 -21.78 -2.65
CA LEU A 16 -42.19 -21.03 -2.11
C LEU A 16 -42.50 -20.59 -0.68
N THR A 17 -41.56 -20.82 0.23
CA THR A 17 -41.60 -20.40 1.64
C THR A 17 -40.37 -19.57 1.95
N ASN A 18 -40.55 -18.26 2.09
CA ASN A 18 -39.47 -17.30 2.35
C ASN A 18 -38.28 -17.45 1.37
N ALA A 19 -38.53 -17.72 0.09
CA ALA A 19 -37.53 -18.17 -0.88
C ALA A 19 -37.25 -17.18 -2.01
N GLU A 20 -36.00 -17.14 -2.46
CA GLU A 20 -35.49 -16.34 -3.56
C GLU A 20 -34.89 -17.27 -4.61
N ILE A 21 -35.25 -17.09 -5.88
CA ILE A 21 -34.88 -17.98 -6.98
C ILE A 21 -34.56 -17.21 -8.27
N ILE A 22 -33.79 -17.80 -9.17
CA ILE A 22 -33.57 -17.42 -10.57
C ILE A 22 -34.27 -18.46 -11.43
N VAL A 23 -34.85 -18.11 -12.57
CA VAL A 23 -35.46 -19.07 -13.49
C VAL A 23 -34.87 -18.88 -14.88
N ASP A 24 -34.21 -19.90 -15.42
CA ASP A 24 -33.76 -19.94 -16.81
C ASP A 24 -34.86 -20.57 -17.68
N LEU A 25 -35.47 -19.74 -18.52
CA LEU A 25 -36.57 -20.12 -19.41
C LEU A 25 -36.10 -20.71 -20.74
N THR A 26 -34.79 -20.69 -21.01
CA THR A 26 -34.18 -21.23 -22.22
C THR A 26 -33.76 -22.69 -22.00
N THR A 27 -33.21 -22.99 -20.81
CA THR A 27 -32.84 -24.34 -20.37
C THR A 27 -33.93 -25.03 -19.54
N GLY A 28 -34.86 -24.25 -18.98
CA GLY A 28 -35.92 -24.75 -18.11
C GLY A 28 -35.39 -25.09 -16.72
N GLN A 29 -34.83 -24.13 -15.98
CA GLN A 29 -34.26 -24.38 -14.66
C GLN A 29 -34.63 -23.27 -13.65
N ILE A 30 -34.61 -23.54 -12.34
CA ILE A 30 -34.93 -22.58 -11.26
C ILE A 30 -33.86 -22.58 -10.17
N LEU A 31 -32.89 -21.69 -10.23
CA LEU A 31 -31.86 -21.49 -9.23
C LEU A 31 -32.33 -20.84 -7.92
N VAL A 32 -32.58 -21.59 -6.85
CA VAL A 32 -32.82 -21.04 -5.50
C VAL A 32 -31.56 -20.40 -4.96
N LEU A 33 -31.64 -19.17 -4.49
CA LEU A 33 -30.57 -18.36 -3.93
C LEU A 33 -30.71 -18.18 -2.42
N SER A 34 -31.94 -18.21 -1.89
CA SER A 34 -32.23 -18.23 -0.46
C SER A 34 -33.59 -18.89 -0.13
N GLY A 35 -33.82 -19.32 1.11
CA GLY A 35 -35.13 -19.83 1.58
C GLY A 35 -35.49 -21.26 1.16
N LYS A 36 -36.77 -21.57 0.87
CA LYS A 36 -37.26 -22.92 0.51
C LYS A 36 -38.31 -22.94 -0.63
N VAL A 37 -38.11 -23.70 -1.70
CA VAL A 37 -39.04 -23.89 -2.83
C VAL A 37 -39.44 -25.35 -2.94
N THR A 38 -40.73 -25.65 -3.01
CA THR A 38 -41.30 -27.01 -3.04
C THR A 38 -41.86 -27.31 -4.42
N THR A 39 -41.59 -28.49 -4.98
CA THR A 39 -42.05 -28.90 -6.32
C THR A 39 -43.44 -29.53 -6.26
N PRO A 40 -44.15 -29.70 -7.41
CA PRO A 40 -45.47 -30.33 -7.45
C PRO A 40 -45.49 -31.78 -6.95
N SER A 41 -44.36 -32.48 -7.09
CA SER A 41 -44.13 -33.84 -6.55
C SER A 41 -43.77 -33.86 -5.06
N ALA A 42 -43.79 -32.69 -4.40
CA ALA A 42 -43.50 -32.44 -2.98
C ALA A 42 -42.02 -32.47 -2.55
N GLU A 43 -41.06 -32.38 -3.47
CA GLU A 43 -39.63 -32.20 -3.13
C GLU A 43 -39.29 -30.74 -2.79
N THR A 44 -38.19 -30.45 -2.08
CA THR A 44 -37.85 -29.08 -1.65
C THR A 44 -36.40 -28.63 -1.88
N ALA A 45 -36.24 -27.35 -2.26
CA ALA A 45 -35.02 -26.68 -2.68
C ALA A 45 -34.72 -25.46 -1.81
N THR A 46 -33.47 -25.25 -1.35
CA THR A 46 -33.09 -24.15 -0.45
C THR A 46 -32.00 -23.23 -1.01
N THR A 47 -31.55 -22.23 -0.23
CA THR A 47 -30.46 -21.30 -0.58
C THR A 47 -29.36 -21.95 -1.41
N GLY A 48 -29.16 -21.40 -2.60
CA GLY A 48 -28.23 -21.92 -3.56
C GLY A 48 -28.62 -23.27 -4.13
N GLN A 49 -29.90 -23.70 -4.33
CA GLN A 49 -30.55 -24.94 -4.95
C GLN A 49 -31.27 -24.72 -6.33
N VAL A 50 -30.80 -25.11 -7.54
CA VAL A 50 -31.54 -25.06 -8.84
C VAL A 50 -32.77 -26.01 -8.88
N ILE A 51 -33.62 -26.00 -9.90
CA ILE A 51 -34.75 -26.93 -10.07
C ILE A 51 -35.01 -27.08 -11.57
N ASP A 52 -34.92 -28.26 -12.16
CA ASP A 52 -35.12 -28.50 -13.60
C ASP A 52 -36.61 -28.66 -13.96
N LEU A 53 -37.05 -27.92 -14.97
CA LEU A 53 -38.41 -27.73 -15.47
C LEU A 53 -38.67 -28.46 -16.80
N SER A 54 -37.69 -29.15 -17.38
CA SER A 54 -37.83 -29.79 -18.70
C SER A 54 -38.55 -31.15 -18.68
N GLY A 55 -39.05 -31.63 -17.52
CA GLY A 55 -39.98 -32.77 -17.48
C GLY A 55 -40.17 -33.51 -16.15
N SER A 56 -39.30 -33.37 -15.13
CA SER A 56 -39.45 -34.07 -13.84
C SER A 56 -39.57 -33.19 -12.59
N ASN A 57 -39.31 -31.87 -12.69
CA ASN A 57 -39.41 -30.93 -11.58
C ASN A 57 -38.61 -31.33 -10.34
N THR A 58 -37.34 -31.60 -10.57
CA THR A 58 -36.37 -32.05 -9.58
C THR A 58 -35.39 -30.91 -9.24
N VAL A 59 -34.91 -30.85 -7.99
CA VAL A 59 -34.11 -29.75 -7.37
C VAL A 59 -32.56 -29.93 -7.51
N SER A 60 -31.73 -28.88 -7.57
CA SER A 60 -30.31 -28.86 -8.04
C SER A 60 -29.41 -27.56 -7.87
N SER A 61 -28.91 -27.09 -6.73
CA SER A 61 -28.02 -25.89 -6.37
C SER A 61 -27.29 -24.75 -7.24
N LEU A 62 -27.35 -23.36 -6.92
CA LEU A 62 -26.33 -22.23 -7.14
C LEU A 62 -26.38 -20.68 -6.59
N ASN A 63 -25.81 -20.21 -5.42
CA ASN A 63 -25.51 -18.75 -5.04
C ASN A 63 -23.99 -18.28 -4.86
N ARG A 64 -23.25 -17.53 -5.72
CA ARG A 64 -21.74 -17.64 -5.90
C ARG A 64 -20.74 -17.26 -4.80
N GLU A 65 -20.97 -16.18 -4.09
CA GLU A 65 -20.06 -15.73 -3.02
C GLU A 65 -20.49 -16.31 -1.68
N LEU A 66 -21.79 -16.58 -1.51
CA LEU A 66 -22.33 -17.53 -0.53
C LEU A 66 -22.12 -18.99 -0.99
N LEU A 67 -21.58 -19.24 -2.18
CA LEU A 67 -21.11 -20.52 -2.69
C LEU A 67 -19.68 -20.61 -2.24
N THR A 68 -18.83 -19.67 -2.58
CA THR A 68 -17.42 -19.74 -2.23
C THR A 68 -17.11 -19.40 -0.76
N SER A 69 -17.99 -18.70 -0.01
CA SER A 69 -17.82 -18.42 1.43
C SER A 69 -18.55 -19.40 2.37
N GLU A 70 -19.59 -20.11 1.90
CA GLU A 70 -20.13 -21.30 2.56
C GLU A 70 -19.63 -22.53 1.77
N PRO A 71 -18.62 -23.28 2.25
CA PRO A 71 -17.78 -24.18 1.45
C PRO A 71 -18.50 -25.24 0.60
N THR A 72 -19.75 -25.54 0.92
CA THR A 72 -20.60 -26.52 0.23
C THR A 72 -21.18 -26.00 -1.07
N ILE A 73 -21.38 -24.69 -1.14
CA ILE A 73 -22.04 -24.04 -2.25
C ILE A 73 -20.86 -23.84 -3.32
N ALA A 74 -19.60 -23.60 -2.93
CA ALA A 74 -18.43 -23.32 -3.79
C ALA A 74 -18.13 -24.41 -4.83
N TYR A 75 -18.22 -25.66 -4.38
CA TYR A 75 -17.94 -26.86 -5.15
C TYR A 75 -18.92 -27.07 -6.29
N LEU A 76 -20.14 -26.55 -6.15
CA LEU A 76 -21.20 -26.83 -7.10
C LEU A 76 -21.09 -26.00 -8.38
N LEU A 77 -20.43 -24.84 -8.32
CA LEU A 77 -20.07 -24.08 -9.53
C LEU A 77 -19.00 -24.76 -10.35
N VAL A 78 -18.02 -25.34 -9.64
CA VAL A 78 -16.93 -26.09 -10.24
C VAL A 78 -17.50 -27.32 -10.95
N ALA A 79 -18.49 -28.01 -10.36
CA ALA A 79 -19.15 -29.13 -11.02
C ALA A 79 -20.11 -28.73 -12.15
N LEU A 80 -20.79 -27.60 -12.03
CA LEU A 80 -21.68 -27.09 -13.07
C LEU A 80 -20.88 -26.63 -14.29
N SER A 81 -19.70 -26.02 -14.10
CA SER A 81 -18.79 -25.61 -15.17
C SER A 81 -18.49 -26.67 -16.25
N GLU A 82 -18.56 -27.94 -15.87
CA GLU A 82 -18.28 -29.09 -16.75
C GLU A 82 -19.48 -29.45 -17.65
N HIS A 83 -20.68 -28.92 -17.40
CA HIS A 83 -21.87 -29.04 -18.25
C HIS A 83 -22.02 -27.82 -19.17
N GLN A 84 -22.14 -28.05 -20.48
CA GLN A 84 -21.97 -27.08 -21.57
C GLN A 84 -23.00 -25.92 -21.66
N ASP A 85 -23.93 -25.79 -20.72
CA ASP A 85 -25.09 -24.89 -20.82
C ASP A 85 -25.17 -23.81 -19.72
N LEU A 86 -24.09 -23.57 -18.96
CA LEU A 86 -24.03 -22.39 -18.09
C LEU A 86 -23.69 -21.12 -18.89
N PRO A 87 -24.08 -19.94 -18.38
CA PRO A 87 -23.39 -18.71 -18.72
C PRO A 87 -21.88 -18.96 -18.59
N THR A 88 -21.11 -18.70 -19.65
CA THR A 88 -19.67 -18.99 -19.72
C THR A 88 -18.86 -18.43 -18.53
N SER A 89 -19.38 -17.38 -17.87
CA SER A 89 -18.82 -16.80 -16.65
C SER A 89 -18.95 -17.67 -15.37
N LEU A 90 -19.81 -18.69 -15.36
CA LEU A 90 -19.94 -19.61 -14.24
C LEU A 90 -19.05 -20.86 -14.38
N ALA A 91 -18.55 -21.11 -15.60
CA ALA A 91 -17.75 -22.30 -15.87
C ALA A 91 -16.25 -22.12 -15.59
N ASP A 92 -15.75 -20.89 -15.67
CA ASP A 92 -14.35 -20.67 -15.38
C ASP A 92 -14.11 -20.69 -13.86
N THR A 93 -13.17 -21.54 -13.43
CA THR A 93 -12.71 -21.69 -12.05
C THR A 93 -11.22 -21.44 -11.92
N THR A 94 -10.55 -21.10 -13.02
CA THR A 94 -9.10 -20.94 -13.06
C THR A 94 -8.78 -19.52 -12.62
N ALA A 95 -7.83 -19.35 -11.71
CA ALA A 95 -7.38 -18.01 -11.36
C ALA A 95 -6.69 -17.36 -12.59
N PRO A 96 -6.90 -16.05 -12.84
CA PRO A 96 -6.23 -15.35 -13.93
C PRO A 96 -4.71 -15.38 -13.75
N GLU A 97 -3.98 -15.47 -14.86
CA GLU A 97 -2.52 -15.44 -14.84
C GLU A 97 -1.98 -14.01 -14.71
N LEU A 98 -0.93 -13.84 -13.90
CA LEU A 98 -0.08 -12.65 -13.88
C LEU A 98 1.22 -12.95 -14.62
N ILE A 99 1.26 -12.59 -15.90
CA ILE A 99 2.33 -12.93 -16.85
C ILE A 99 3.60 -12.11 -16.56
N SER A 100 3.45 -10.83 -16.24
CA SER A 100 4.58 -9.98 -15.84
C SER A 100 4.18 -8.94 -14.82
N LEU A 101 5.15 -8.53 -14.00
CA LEU A 101 5.02 -7.47 -13.02
C LEU A 101 6.32 -6.68 -12.95
N SER A 102 6.20 -5.36 -12.98
CA SER A 102 7.28 -4.40 -12.93
C SER A 102 6.89 -3.27 -11.97
N PRO A 103 7.82 -2.76 -11.14
CA PRO A 103 9.21 -3.22 -11.00
C PRO A 103 9.32 -4.63 -10.39
N GLU A 104 10.53 -5.20 -10.41
CA GLU A 104 10.82 -6.46 -9.71
C GLU A 104 10.57 -6.34 -8.19
N ASN A 105 10.24 -7.46 -7.56
CA ASN A 105 10.02 -7.50 -6.13
C ASN A 105 11.31 -7.27 -5.33
N GLY A 106 11.23 -6.43 -4.29
CA GLY A 106 12.35 -6.14 -3.39
C GLY A 106 13.29 -5.04 -3.90
N ILE A 107 12.93 -4.32 -4.96
CA ILE A 107 13.75 -3.20 -5.43
C ILE A 107 13.81 -2.07 -4.40
N THR A 108 14.84 -1.25 -4.54
CA THR A 108 14.99 -0.02 -3.77
C THR A 108 14.86 1.19 -4.69
N SER A 109 14.08 2.21 -4.29
CA SER A 109 13.84 3.44 -5.05
C SER A 109 14.15 4.67 -4.22
N THR A 110 14.49 5.78 -4.88
CA THR A 110 14.59 7.11 -4.27
C THR A 110 13.39 8.01 -4.57
N ASP A 111 12.54 7.59 -5.50
CA ASP A 111 11.39 8.36 -5.93
C ASP A 111 10.25 8.23 -4.90
N ASP A 112 9.41 9.27 -4.81
CA ASP A 112 8.25 9.30 -3.92
C ASP A 112 7.01 8.63 -4.51
N LYS A 113 7.17 8.02 -5.68
CA LYS A 113 6.16 7.27 -6.41
C LYS A 113 6.81 6.19 -7.26
N ALA A 114 6.07 5.12 -7.54
CA ALA A 114 6.46 4.08 -8.48
C ALA A 114 5.33 3.81 -9.47
N PHE A 115 5.67 3.61 -10.73
CA PHE A 115 4.74 3.13 -11.73
C PHE A 115 4.76 1.60 -11.72
N ILE A 116 3.70 1.01 -11.18
CA ILE A 116 3.51 -0.43 -11.14
C ILE A 116 2.82 -0.82 -12.43
N SER A 117 3.38 -1.78 -13.15
CA SER A 117 2.88 -2.19 -14.47
C SER A 117 3.11 -3.67 -14.69
N GLY A 118 2.44 -4.24 -15.67
CA GLY A 118 2.58 -5.65 -15.97
C GLY A 118 1.62 -6.11 -17.03
N LYS A 119 1.50 -7.43 -17.14
CA LYS A 119 0.58 -8.08 -18.08
C LYS A 119 -0.18 -9.17 -17.36
N THR A 120 -1.49 -9.21 -17.55
CA THR A 120 -2.38 -10.26 -17.08
C THR A 120 -3.17 -10.84 -18.26
N GLU A 121 -4.08 -11.77 -17.97
CA GLU A 121 -5.05 -12.28 -18.92
C GLU A 121 -5.95 -11.15 -19.46
N ALA A 122 -6.26 -11.20 -20.75
CA ALA A 122 -7.10 -10.21 -21.39
C ALA A 122 -8.52 -10.21 -20.79
N GLY A 123 -9.03 -9.01 -20.47
CA GLY A 123 -10.35 -8.85 -19.84
C GLY A 123 -10.36 -8.96 -18.31
N ALA A 124 -9.23 -9.31 -17.68
CA ALA A 124 -9.10 -9.25 -16.24
C ALA A 124 -9.02 -7.78 -15.74
N THR A 125 -9.42 -7.58 -14.49
CA THR A 125 -9.27 -6.32 -13.76
C THR A 125 -8.14 -6.44 -12.74
N VAL A 126 -7.45 -5.33 -12.45
CA VAL A 126 -6.32 -5.30 -11.52
C VAL A 126 -6.52 -4.21 -10.47
N LEU A 127 -6.40 -4.57 -9.19
CA LEU A 127 -6.32 -3.64 -8.06
C LEU A 127 -4.91 -3.67 -7.47
N ILE A 128 -4.37 -2.49 -7.16
CA ILE A 128 -3.12 -2.33 -6.43
C ILE A 128 -3.43 -1.49 -5.17
N ASN A 129 -3.23 -2.08 -3.98
CA ASN A 129 -3.69 -1.50 -2.70
C ASN A 129 -5.16 -1.06 -2.74
N SER A 130 -6.04 -1.94 -3.28
CA SER A 130 -7.47 -1.66 -3.52
C SER A 130 -7.78 -0.55 -4.54
N SER A 131 -6.77 0.09 -5.14
CA SER A 131 -6.97 1.12 -6.18
C SER A 131 -6.96 0.47 -7.56
N PRO A 132 -7.94 0.77 -8.43
CA PRO A 132 -8.01 0.17 -9.76
C PRO A 132 -6.89 0.66 -10.68
N ALA A 133 -6.16 -0.26 -11.28
CA ALA A 133 -5.22 0.01 -12.35
C ALA A 133 -5.96 0.12 -13.70
N THR A 134 -5.39 0.86 -14.64
CA THR A 134 -5.87 0.83 -16.03
C THR A 134 -5.39 -0.47 -16.66
N VAL A 135 -6.29 -1.24 -17.26
CA VAL A 135 -5.99 -2.48 -18.02
C VAL A 135 -6.49 -2.29 -19.45
N ASP A 136 -5.65 -2.58 -20.44
CA ASP A 136 -6.03 -2.50 -21.85
C ASP A 136 -6.60 -3.82 -22.40
N GLU A 137 -7.00 -3.81 -23.67
CA GLU A 137 -7.59 -4.97 -24.37
C GLU A 137 -6.64 -6.18 -24.47
N ASN A 138 -5.33 -5.96 -24.30
CA ASN A 138 -4.29 -6.99 -24.35
C ASN A 138 -3.86 -7.47 -22.95
N GLY A 139 -4.53 -6.98 -21.89
CA GLY A 139 -4.23 -7.30 -20.50
C GLY A 139 -3.00 -6.56 -19.95
N ASP A 140 -2.46 -5.58 -20.67
CA ASP A 140 -1.38 -4.75 -20.16
C ASP A 140 -1.95 -3.73 -19.19
N PHE A 141 -1.36 -3.63 -17.99
CA PHE A 141 -1.87 -2.78 -16.92
C PHE A 141 -0.82 -1.82 -16.36
N GLY A 142 -1.32 -0.74 -15.74
CA GLY A 142 -0.47 0.24 -15.07
C GLY A 142 -1.19 1.10 -14.03
N LEU A 143 -0.48 1.43 -12.96
CA LEU A 143 -0.89 2.40 -11.94
C LEU A 143 0.33 3.09 -11.32
N GLU A 144 0.27 4.41 -11.17
CA GLU A 144 1.24 5.15 -10.36
C GLU A 144 0.82 5.12 -8.89
N VAL A 145 1.70 4.63 -8.03
CA VAL A 145 1.46 4.48 -6.59
C VAL A 145 2.43 5.38 -5.81
N PRO A 146 1.94 6.23 -4.88
CA PRO A 146 2.80 7.00 -4.01
C PRO A 146 3.52 6.08 -3.01
N LEU A 147 4.81 6.28 -2.84
CA LEU A 147 5.66 5.52 -1.93
C LEU A 147 5.92 6.29 -0.64
N GLN A 148 5.75 5.63 0.50
CA GLN A 148 6.21 6.11 1.81
C GLN A 148 7.69 5.75 2.01
N MET A 149 8.41 6.52 2.83
CA MET A 149 9.78 6.17 3.20
C MET A 149 9.82 4.82 3.92
N GLY A 150 10.83 4.01 3.64
CA GLY A 150 10.96 2.64 4.13
C GLY A 150 10.31 1.62 3.21
N GLU A 151 9.92 0.49 3.77
CA GLU A 151 9.32 -0.62 3.04
C GLU A 151 7.87 -0.30 2.67
N ASN A 152 7.53 -0.38 1.37
CA ASN A 152 6.16 -0.31 0.87
C ASN A 152 5.77 -1.69 0.40
N ASN A 153 4.83 -2.32 1.09
CA ASN A 153 4.30 -3.62 0.69
C ASN A 153 2.98 -3.42 -0.04
N LEU A 154 3.00 -3.58 -1.36
CA LEU A 154 1.85 -3.35 -2.23
C LEU A 154 1.12 -4.68 -2.48
N GLU A 155 -0.18 -4.72 -2.21
CA GLU A 155 -1.01 -5.87 -2.55
C GLU A 155 -1.54 -5.74 -3.98
N ILE A 156 -1.37 -6.78 -4.78
CA ILE A 156 -1.89 -6.88 -6.15
C ILE A 156 -2.96 -7.97 -6.18
N LEU A 157 -4.15 -7.59 -6.62
CA LEU A 157 -5.28 -8.47 -6.83
C LEU A 157 -5.70 -8.40 -8.30
N VAL A 158 -5.69 -9.53 -8.97
CA VAL A 158 -6.18 -9.69 -10.34
C VAL A 158 -7.49 -10.47 -10.30
N THR A 159 -8.51 -10.02 -11.02
CA THR A 159 -9.83 -10.69 -11.09
C THR A 159 -10.29 -10.84 -12.53
N ASP A 160 -10.58 -12.06 -12.96
CA ASP A 160 -11.07 -12.35 -14.32
C ASP A 160 -12.57 -11.99 -14.48
N PRO A 161 -13.14 -12.07 -15.70
CA PRO A 161 -14.57 -11.85 -15.92
C PRO A 161 -15.51 -12.86 -15.23
N ALA A 162 -15.01 -14.02 -14.83
CA ALA A 162 -15.76 -15.06 -14.13
C ALA A 162 -15.74 -14.89 -12.59
N GLY A 163 -14.93 -13.94 -12.09
CA GLY A 163 -14.76 -13.62 -10.68
C GLY A 163 -13.64 -14.40 -9.98
N ASN A 164 -12.81 -15.17 -10.68
CA ASN A 164 -11.67 -15.84 -10.06
C ASN A 164 -10.53 -14.86 -9.79
N THR A 165 -9.77 -15.09 -8.73
CA THR A 165 -8.79 -14.12 -8.23
C THR A 165 -7.39 -14.70 -8.10
N TYR A 166 -6.39 -13.88 -8.43
CA TYR A 166 -4.97 -14.12 -8.12
C TYR A 166 -4.43 -13.01 -7.22
N HIS A 167 -3.77 -13.39 -6.12
CA HIS A 167 -3.18 -12.47 -5.14
C HIS A 167 -1.66 -12.59 -5.12
N THR A 168 -0.97 -11.44 -5.13
CA THR A 168 0.48 -11.37 -4.90
C THR A 168 0.87 -10.07 -4.21
N GLN A 169 2.13 -9.98 -3.78
CA GLN A 169 2.68 -8.80 -3.13
C GLN A 169 3.94 -8.31 -3.85
N LEU A 170 4.10 -6.99 -3.90
CA LEU A 170 5.27 -6.30 -4.41
C LEU A 170 5.83 -5.38 -3.33
N THR A 171 7.03 -5.68 -2.88
CA THR A 171 7.76 -4.87 -1.90
C THR A 171 8.70 -3.91 -2.62
N ILE A 172 8.53 -2.61 -2.37
CA ILE A 172 9.43 -1.55 -2.84
C ILE A 172 9.95 -0.79 -1.62
N THR A 173 11.26 -0.82 -1.41
CA THR A 173 11.89 -0.03 -0.36
C THR A 173 12.21 1.36 -0.89
N ARG A 174 11.44 2.37 -0.48
CA ARG A 174 11.83 3.76 -0.74
C ARG A 174 12.87 4.18 0.29
N GLN A 175 14.05 4.50 -0.18
CA GLN A 175 15.09 5.07 0.66
C GLN A 175 15.33 6.53 0.31
N ALA A 176 15.89 7.26 1.26
CA ALA A 176 16.47 8.55 0.96
C ALA A 176 17.55 8.34 -0.12
N PRO A 177 17.67 9.25 -1.09
CA PRO A 177 18.90 9.34 -1.87
C PRO A 177 20.07 9.33 -0.89
N VAL A 178 20.96 8.35 -1.02
CA VAL A 178 22.21 8.38 -0.27
C VAL A 178 22.90 9.66 -0.71
N ALA A 179 23.00 10.62 0.21
CA ALA A 179 23.71 11.86 -0.05
C ALA A 179 25.19 11.49 -0.24
N THR A 180 25.58 11.17 -1.47
CA THR A 180 26.98 11.30 -1.87
C THR A 180 27.30 12.76 -1.66
N SER A 181 28.21 13.03 -0.73
CA SER A 181 28.59 14.38 -0.34
C SER A 181 29.14 15.12 -1.56
N SER A 182 28.29 15.89 -2.24
CA SER A 182 28.68 16.69 -3.41
C SER A 182 29.43 17.95 -3.01
N CYS A 183 29.45 18.31 -1.72
CA CYS A 183 30.16 19.48 -1.21
C CYS A 183 30.99 19.17 0.04
N SER A 184 32.17 19.82 0.13
CA SER A 184 33.10 19.68 1.25
C SER A 184 32.52 20.27 2.54
N ARG A 185 32.68 19.58 3.66
CA ARG A 185 32.31 20.11 5.00
C ARG A 185 33.28 21.22 5.42
N PRO A 186 32.83 22.48 5.58
CA PRO A 186 33.71 23.59 5.92
C PRO A 186 33.99 23.67 7.43
N ALA A 187 35.07 24.35 7.81
CA ALA A 187 35.51 24.50 9.20
C ALA A 187 34.48 25.15 10.14
N ILE A 188 33.55 25.97 9.61
CA ILE A 188 32.47 26.56 10.41
C ILE A 188 31.56 25.49 11.03
N ALA A 189 31.43 24.30 10.42
CA ALA A 189 30.67 23.20 11.00
C ALA A 189 31.26 22.75 12.36
N ASP A 190 32.59 22.65 12.47
CA ASP A 190 33.27 22.32 13.73
C ASP A 190 33.20 23.46 14.76
N GLN A 191 33.18 24.71 14.29
CA GLN A 191 32.98 25.88 15.14
C GLN A 191 31.57 25.91 15.73
N ILE A 192 30.54 25.51 14.96
CA ILE A 192 29.16 25.39 15.45
C ILE A 192 29.10 24.31 16.55
N ILE A 193 29.71 23.14 16.34
CA ILE A 193 29.79 22.08 17.36
C ILE A 193 30.45 22.62 18.64
N SER A 194 31.55 23.35 18.49
CA SER A 194 32.26 23.95 19.62
C SER A 194 31.38 24.94 20.39
N ALA A 195 30.65 25.81 19.68
CA ALA A 195 29.73 26.77 20.29
C ALA A 195 28.54 26.09 20.99
N ILE A 196 27.97 25.02 20.41
CA ILE A 196 26.93 24.20 21.07
C ILE A 196 27.48 23.58 22.35
N ASN A 197 28.68 23.00 22.31
CA ASN A 197 29.30 22.38 23.48
C ASN A 197 29.65 23.39 24.57
N SER A 198 30.08 24.61 24.22
CA SER A 198 30.23 25.70 25.18
C SER A 198 28.91 26.08 25.84
N TYR A 199 27.82 26.14 25.06
CA TYR A 199 26.49 26.44 25.57
C TYR A 199 25.95 25.33 26.49
N ARG A 200 26.17 24.06 26.12
CA ARG A 200 25.84 22.90 26.97
C ARG A 200 26.61 22.92 28.29
N ALA A 201 27.92 23.18 28.24
CA ALA A 201 28.74 23.29 29.44
C ALA A 201 28.28 24.43 30.37
N ALA A 202 27.95 25.60 29.80
CA ALA A 202 27.37 26.71 30.55
C ALA A 202 26.01 26.37 31.18
N SER A 203 25.30 25.39 30.61
CA SER A 203 24.03 24.86 31.12
C SER A 203 24.20 23.64 32.05
N GLY A 204 25.43 23.30 32.44
CA GLY A 204 25.73 22.17 33.31
C GLY A 204 25.62 20.78 32.67
N LEU A 205 25.59 20.72 31.33
CA LEU A 205 25.48 19.47 30.56
C LEU A 205 26.83 19.01 30.01
N GLY A 206 26.94 17.69 29.80
CA GLY A 206 28.09 17.07 29.13
C GLY A 206 28.22 17.47 27.66
N GLN A 207 29.45 17.44 27.16
CA GLN A 207 29.76 17.71 25.76
C GLN A 207 29.26 16.58 24.84
N LEU A 208 28.80 16.96 23.66
CA LEU A 208 28.46 16.06 22.57
C LEU A 208 29.72 15.69 21.79
N VAL A 209 29.84 14.42 21.43
CA VAL A 209 30.97 13.89 20.66
C VAL A 209 30.61 13.89 19.16
N PRO A 210 31.39 14.57 18.30
CA PRO A 210 31.13 14.54 16.87
C PRO A 210 31.41 13.17 16.27
N THR A 211 30.52 12.67 15.41
CA THR A 211 30.73 11.38 14.70
C THR A 211 30.74 11.56 13.18
N ALA A 212 31.50 10.70 12.49
CA ALA A 212 31.64 10.77 11.04
C ALA A 212 30.30 10.52 10.32
N SER A 213 29.51 9.56 10.79
CA SER A 213 28.19 9.24 10.23
C SER A 213 27.23 10.43 10.32
N LEU A 214 27.12 11.06 11.51
CA LEU A 214 26.24 12.22 11.69
C LEU A 214 26.74 13.46 10.94
N ASN A 215 28.06 13.69 10.89
CA ASN A 215 28.63 14.77 10.08
C ASN A 215 28.32 14.57 8.59
N ASN A 216 28.39 13.34 8.08
CA ASN A 216 28.04 13.04 6.69
C ASN A 216 26.55 13.29 6.42
N ALA A 217 25.66 12.85 7.31
CA ALA A 217 24.22 13.08 7.19
C ALA A 217 23.88 14.59 7.18
N ALA A 218 24.41 15.35 8.15
CA ALA A 218 24.16 16.78 8.26
C ALA A 218 24.78 17.59 7.09
N GLN A 219 25.99 17.21 6.63
CA GLN A 219 26.63 17.84 5.49
C GLN A 219 25.86 17.58 4.20
N GLY A 220 25.43 16.34 3.97
CA GLY A 220 24.62 15.97 2.82
C GLY A 220 23.33 16.78 2.74
N HIS A 221 22.63 16.93 3.87
CA HIS A 221 21.39 17.73 3.94
C HIS A 221 21.66 19.22 3.66
N SER A 222 22.74 19.77 4.19
CA SER A 222 23.12 21.17 3.94
C SER A 222 23.46 21.40 2.48
N CYS A 223 24.22 20.50 1.84
CA CYS A 223 24.52 20.58 0.39
C CYS A 223 23.22 20.52 -0.45
N TRP A 224 22.29 19.64 -0.07
CA TRP A 224 20.99 19.55 -0.75
C TRP A 224 20.16 20.81 -0.57
N MET A 225 20.05 21.35 0.64
CA MET A 225 19.32 22.61 0.89
C MET A 225 19.90 23.76 0.06
N GLN A 226 21.23 23.80 -0.09
CA GLN A 226 21.90 24.77 -0.96
C GLN A 226 21.54 24.58 -2.44
N SER A 227 21.56 23.34 -2.95
CA SER A 227 21.28 23.07 -4.37
C SER A 227 19.81 23.28 -4.71
N ALA A 228 18.90 22.85 -3.83
CA ALA A 228 17.46 23.01 -3.96
C ALA A 228 16.97 24.41 -3.56
N ARG A 229 17.84 25.26 -2.98
CA ARG A 229 17.54 26.62 -2.50
C ARG A 229 16.33 26.66 -1.56
N THR A 230 16.28 25.73 -0.61
CA THR A 230 15.15 25.55 0.30
C THR A 230 15.63 25.30 1.73
N LEU A 231 14.85 25.72 2.73
CA LEU A 231 15.07 25.40 4.14
C LEU A 231 13.95 24.47 4.60
N ASN A 232 14.22 23.16 4.65
CA ASN A 232 13.22 22.15 4.98
C ASN A 232 13.86 20.99 5.73
N HIS A 233 13.18 20.46 6.75
CA HIS A 233 13.59 19.24 7.45
C HIS A 233 13.45 17.99 6.57
N ILE A 234 12.48 18.02 5.65
CA ILE A 234 12.31 17.00 4.61
C ILE A 234 13.28 17.31 3.46
N GLY A 235 14.20 16.39 3.22
CA GLY A 235 15.32 16.52 2.30
C GLY A 235 15.06 15.93 0.92
N SER A 236 16.16 15.69 0.19
CA SER A 236 16.14 15.05 -1.14
C SER A 236 15.28 13.80 -1.15
N GLY A 237 14.47 13.62 -2.20
CA GLY A 237 13.58 12.46 -2.36
C GLY A 237 12.66 12.23 -1.16
N GLY A 238 12.25 13.28 -0.43
CA GLY A 238 11.38 13.19 0.75
C GLY A 238 12.03 12.60 2.01
N SER A 239 13.36 12.60 2.07
CA SER A 239 14.10 12.04 3.21
C SER A 239 13.80 12.74 4.54
N THR A 240 13.58 11.97 5.60
CA THR A 240 13.52 12.47 6.98
C THR A 240 14.92 12.54 7.59
N PHE A 241 15.13 13.34 8.64
CA PHE A 241 16.45 13.50 9.27
C PHE A 241 16.99 12.17 9.83
N ASN A 242 16.15 11.38 10.50
CA ASN A 242 16.51 10.04 10.99
C ASN A 242 16.85 9.07 9.85
N GLY A 243 16.13 9.15 8.72
CA GLY A 243 16.44 8.37 7.51
C GLY A 243 17.80 8.73 6.92
N ARG A 244 18.16 10.03 6.90
CA ARG A 244 19.50 10.49 6.47
C ARG A 244 20.61 9.99 7.40
N CYS A 245 20.39 9.99 8.71
CA CYS A 245 21.36 9.45 9.68
C CYS A 245 21.54 7.94 9.52
N ALA A 246 20.45 7.18 9.34
CA ALA A 246 20.47 5.74 9.08
C ALA A 246 21.26 5.42 7.79
N ALA A 247 20.98 6.13 6.70
CA ALA A 247 21.69 5.96 5.43
C ALA A 247 23.20 6.29 5.53
N ALA A 248 23.59 7.16 6.48
CA ALA A 248 24.98 7.47 6.77
C ALA A 248 25.66 6.50 7.75
N GLY A 249 24.98 5.42 8.15
CA GLY A 249 25.49 4.42 9.11
C GLY A 249 25.42 4.86 10.57
N GLY A 250 24.56 5.83 10.90
CA GLY A 250 24.31 6.32 12.26
C GLY A 250 22.83 6.31 12.62
N ALA A 251 22.49 6.95 13.74
CA ALA A 251 21.11 7.20 14.15
C ALA A 251 21.05 8.60 14.76
N CYS A 252 19.92 9.29 14.61
CA CYS A 252 19.69 10.59 15.23
C CYS A 252 18.20 10.77 15.56
N ASP A 253 17.91 11.51 16.62
CA ASP A 253 16.58 11.69 17.20
C ASP A 253 16.12 13.17 17.23
N ALA A 254 17.01 14.11 16.92
CA ALA A 254 16.67 15.53 16.78
C ALA A 254 17.46 16.21 15.65
N GLU A 255 16.89 17.29 15.09
CA GLU A 255 17.51 18.11 14.06
C GLU A 255 17.24 19.60 14.29
N ASN A 256 18.28 20.43 14.13
CA ASN A 256 18.17 21.87 13.95
C ASN A 256 18.66 22.24 12.55
N ILE A 257 17.92 23.10 11.85
CA ILE A 257 18.36 23.70 10.59
C ILE A 257 18.31 25.23 10.67
N ALA A 258 19.13 25.89 9.87
CA ALA A 258 19.08 27.34 9.72
C ALA A 258 19.53 27.78 8.32
N TRP A 259 18.95 28.88 7.84
CA TRP A 259 19.54 29.68 6.78
C TRP A 259 20.19 30.92 7.41
N ALA A 260 21.51 30.97 7.40
CA ALA A 260 22.32 31.89 8.20
C ALA A 260 23.52 32.43 7.40
N VAL A 261 23.28 32.96 6.20
CA VAL A 261 24.33 33.57 5.37
C VAL A 261 24.99 34.73 6.12
N GLY A 262 26.32 34.67 6.25
CA GLY A 262 27.12 35.71 6.91
C GLY A 262 27.14 35.64 8.44
N PHE A 263 26.47 34.66 9.05
CA PHE A 263 26.51 34.47 10.50
C PHE A 263 27.82 33.80 10.92
N SER A 264 28.30 34.14 12.12
CA SER A 264 29.32 33.35 12.80
C SER A 264 28.71 32.06 13.36
N ALA A 265 29.55 31.08 13.70
CA ALA A 265 29.10 29.87 14.40
C ALA A 265 28.30 30.19 15.68
N GLN A 266 28.79 31.15 16.48
CA GLN A 266 28.08 31.61 17.68
C GLN A 266 26.74 32.27 17.33
N GLY A 267 26.69 33.06 16.25
CA GLY A 267 25.43 33.66 15.78
C GLY A 267 24.38 32.63 15.37
N ILE A 268 24.79 31.51 14.75
CA ILE A 268 23.88 30.39 14.43
C ILE A 268 23.36 29.72 15.71
N VAL A 269 24.24 29.51 16.70
CA VAL A 269 23.84 28.95 18.00
C VAL A 269 22.90 29.89 18.75
N ASP A 270 23.15 31.21 18.71
CA ASP A 270 22.26 32.19 19.34
C ASP A 270 20.90 32.27 18.64
N LEU A 271 20.87 32.12 17.31
CA LEU A 271 19.62 31.97 16.54
C LEU A 271 18.83 30.73 17.01
N TRP A 272 19.49 29.58 17.16
CA TRP A 272 18.84 28.38 17.68
C TRP A 272 18.43 28.49 19.15
N LYS A 273 19.21 29.18 19.99
CA LYS A 273 18.89 29.44 21.41
C LYS A 273 17.61 30.27 21.56
N ALA A 274 17.36 31.20 20.64
CA ALA A 274 16.16 32.03 20.65
C ALA A 274 14.88 31.27 20.27
N SER A 275 14.99 30.06 19.70
CA SER A 275 13.85 29.20 19.36
C SER A 275 13.70 28.10 20.41
N ALA A 276 12.53 28.01 21.06
CA ALA A 276 12.28 27.03 22.12
C ALA A 276 12.55 25.59 21.67
N GLY A 277 12.08 25.20 20.48
CA GLY A 277 12.29 23.85 19.93
C GLY A 277 13.75 23.57 19.59
N HIS A 278 14.44 24.51 18.94
CA HIS A 278 15.85 24.32 18.61
C HIS A 278 16.75 24.32 19.86
N ASN A 279 16.42 25.14 20.85
CA ASN A 279 17.11 25.19 22.13
C ASN A 279 16.94 23.88 22.92
N GLN A 280 15.73 23.30 22.88
CA GLN A 280 15.46 22.00 23.49
C GLN A 280 16.35 20.91 22.88
N ASN A 281 16.51 20.86 21.56
CA ASN A 281 17.40 19.90 20.90
C ASN A 281 18.86 20.08 21.35
N MET A 282 19.37 21.32 21.44
CA MET A 282 20.75 21.57 21.88
C MET A 282 21.01 21.18 23.35
N LEU A 283 20.00 21.25 24.20
CA LEU A 283 20.08 20.91 25.63
C LEU A 283 19.52 19.52 25.96
N GLY A 284 19.12 18.75 24.94
CA GLY A 284 18.60 17.40 25.10
C GLY A 284 19.63 16.40 25.64
N SER A 285 19.14 15.23 26.07
CA SER A 285 19.94 14.14 26.64
C SER A 285 20.66 13.32 25.56
N HIS A 286 21.42 14.00 24.71
CA HIS A 286 22.21 13.41 23.63
C HIS A 286 23.68 13.24 24.07
N THR A 287 24.39 12.36 23.37
CA THR A 287 25.83 12.11 23.56
C THR A 287 26.65 12.38 22.30
N GLN A 288 26.01 12.41 21.14
CA GLN A 288 26.63 12.56 19.83
C GLN A 288 26.02 13.73 19.05
N ILE A 289 26.81 14.27 18.13
CA ILE A 289 26.37 15.34 17.24
C ILE A 289 26.99 15.17 15.85
N GLY A 290 26.27 15.61 14.83
CA GLY A 290 26.83 15.91 13.52
C GLY A 290 26.41 17.29 13.08
N VAL A 291 27.32 18.03 12.44
CA VAL A 291 26.99 19.35 11.88
C VAL A 291 27.48 19.43 10.44
N GLY A 292 26.64 19.99 9.58
CA GLY A 292 26.94 20.33 8.20
C GLY A 292 26.69 21.81 7.93
N TYR A 293 27.39 22.34 6.93
CA TYR A 293 27.18 23.71 6.46
C TYR A 293 27.47 23.83 4.96
N ALA A 294 26.60 24.50 4.21
CA ALA A 294 26.79 24.75 2.78
C ALA A 294 26.06 26.03 2.34
N GLY A 295 26.80 27.03 1.83
CA GLY A 295 26.21 28.25 1.27
C GLY A 295 25.29 29.06 2.20
N GLY A 296 25.43 28.93 3.53
CA GLY A 296 24.53 29.55 4.51
C GLY A 296 23.50 28.60 5.12
N TYR A 297 23.31 27.41 4.56
CA TYR A 297 22.45 26.39 5.14
C TYR A 297 23.25 25.59 6.17
N ALA A 298 22.79 25.59 7.43
CA ALA A 298 23.38 24.85 8.54
C ALA A 298 22.41 23.74 8.98
N THR A 299 22.94 22.54 9.24
CA THR A 299 22.20 21.42 9.82
C THR A 299 22.97 20.89 11.02
N ALA A 300 22.30 20.68 12.16
CA ALA A 300 22.83 19.95 13.30
C ALA A 300 21.89 18.79 13.65
N VAL A 301 22.41 17.57 13.71
CA VAL A 301 21.66 16.37 14.13
C VAL A 301 22.25 15.80 15.41
N PHE A 302 21.40 15.27 16.29
CA PHE A 302 21.77 14.83 17.64
C PHE A 302 21.37 13.37 17.87
N TYR A 303 22.10 12.68 18.75
CA TYR A 303 21.79 11.32 19.22
C TYR A 303 22.29 11.08 20.64
#